data_AF-A0A1Y2AL72-F1
#
_entry.id   AF-A0A1Y2AL72-F1
#
_cell.length_a   1.000
_cell.length_b   1.000
_cell.length_c   1.000
_cell.angle_alpha   90.00
_cell.angle_beta   90.00
_cell.angle_gamma   90.00
#
_symmetry.space_group_name_H-M   'P 1'
#
loop_
_entity.id
_entity.type
_entity.pdbx_description
1 polymer ?
#
loop_
_entity_poly.entity_id
_entity_poly.type
_entity_poly.pdbx_seq_one_letter_code
_entity_poly.pdbx_strand_id
1 'polypeptide(L)'
;MKKELEKERKAKEKIEKENESMKKELEKERKAKEKIEKENESMKKELENERKAKEKVEKENEIKIKELENERKTKEKIEKENELMKKELEEEKKEKEKKEEEKLKKKNYIIEKYNNKRDINETLLTSECKQGNIEEVKKLIRYGMNINRKNKDGDTPLLIACKNGNIELIKYLLS
;
A
#
# COMPACT_ATOMS: atom_id res chain seq x y z
N MET A 1 3.02 -6.36 113.70
CA MET A 1 1.63 -6.86 113.53
C MET A 1 0.67 -5.88 112.84
N LYS A 2 -0.02 -4.92 113.50
CA LYS A 2 -1.05 -4.08 112.82
C LYS A 2 -0.53 -3.23 111.64
N LYS A 3 0.63 -2.57 111.80
CA LYS A 3 1.25 -1.75 110.72
C LYS A 3 1.74 -2.57 109.52
N GLU A 4 2.17 -3.83 109.73
CA GLU A 4 2.58 -4.73 108.65
C GLU A 4 1.39 -5.24 107.85
N LEU A 5 0.32 -5.70 108.54
CA LEU A 5 -0.93 -6.09 107.92
C LEU A 5 -1.53 -4.99 107.03
N GLU A 6 -1.42 -3.72 107.46
CA GLU A 6 -1.91 -2.60 106.67
C GLU A 6 -1.02 -2.26 105.45
N LYS A 7 0.30 -2.40 105.55
CA LYS A 7 1.21 -2.31 104.39
C LYS A 7 0.93 -3.43 103.38
N GLU A 8 0.71 -4.64 103.85
CA GLU A 8 0.40 -5.80 103.02
C GLU A 8 -0.95 -5.65 102.31
N ARG A 9 -1.96 -5.12 103.00
CA ARG A 9 -3.27 -4.79 102.40
C ARG A 9 -3.14 -3.77 101.27
N LYS A 10 -2.41 -2.67 101.51
CA LYS A 10 -2.18 -1.62 100.48
C LYS A 10 -1.38 -2.16 99.29
N ALA A 11 -0.43 -3.05 99.52
CA ALA A 11 0.32 -3.71 98.45
C ALA A 11 -0.57 -4.62 97.60
N LYS A 12 -1.45 -5.43 98.23
CA LYS A 12 -2.45 -6.25 97.52
C LYS A 12 -3.40 -5.39 96.68
N GLU A 13 -3.97 -4.33 97.25
CA GLU A 13 -4.84 -3.40 96.50
C GLU A 13 -4.12 -2.77 95.29
N LYS A 14 -2.83 -2.43 95.44
CA LYS A 14 -2.04 -1.88 94.33
C LYS A 14 -1.85 -2.91 93.21
N ILE A 15 -1.47 -4.13 93.56
CA ILE A 15 -1.31 -5.25 92.62
C ILE A 15 -2.63 -5.54 91.90
N GLU A 16 -3.75 -5.51 92.63
CA GLU A 16 -5.08 -5.76 92.06
C GLU A 16 -5.47 -4.68 91.03
N LYS A 17 -5.22 -3.40 91.34
CA LYS A 17 -5.40 -2.28 90.40
C LYS A 17 -4.48 -2.39 89.18
N GLU A 18 -3.21 -2.73 89.37
CA GLU A 18 -2.25 -2.95 88.28
C GLU A 18 -2.72 -4.10 87.38
N ASN A 19 -3.16 -5.22 87.96
CA ASN A 19 -3.70 -6.37 87.22
C ASN A 19 -4.97 -6.02 86.43
N GLU A 20 -5.88 -5.22 86.99
CA GLU A 20 -7.05 -4.72 86.28
C GLU A 20 -6.68 -3.81 85.11
N SER A 21 -5.70 -2.91 85.32
CA SER A 21 -5.17 -2.04 84.26
C SER A 21 -4.58 -2.86 83.13
N MET A 22 -3.73 -3.84 83.47
CA MET A 22 -3.07 -4.73 82.52
C MET A 22 -4.09 -5.53 81.70
N LYS A 23 -5.14 -6.08 82.34
CA LYS A 23 -6.24 -6.76 81.63
C LYS A 23 -6.96 -5.85 80.63
N LYS A 24 -7.24 -4.59 81.01
CA LYS A 24 -7.87 -3.62 80.11
C LYS A 24 -6.98 -3.28 78.92
N GLU A 25 -5.68 -3.20 79.13
CA GLU A 25 -4.68 -2.93 78.10
C GLU A 25 -4.55 -4.12 77.12
N LEU A 26 -4.47 -5.33 77.66
CA LEU A 26 -4.42 -6.58 76.89
C LEU A 26 -5.68 -6.76 76.02
N GLU A 27 -6.86 -6.39 76.55
CA GLU A 27 -8.12 -6.42 75.79
C GLU A 27 -8.18 -5.36 74.68
N LYS A 28 -7.62 -4.16 74.90
CA LYS A 28 -7.48 -3.15 73.84
C LYS A 28 -6.57 -3.65 72.72
N GLU A 29 -5.45 -4.27 73.10
CA GLU A 29 -4.47 -4.82 72.16
C GLU A 29 -5.06 -5.98 71.34
N ARG A 30 -5.82 -6.86 71.99
CA ARG A 30 -6.58 -7.94 71.32
C ARG A 30 -7.55 -7.40 70.27
N LYS A 31 -8.35 -6.39 70.63
CA LYS A 31 -9.29 -5.74 69.69
C LYS A 31 -8.59 -5.04 68.54
N ALA A 32 -7.44 -4.40 68.80
CA ALA A 32 -6.63 -3.79 67.76
C ALA A 32 -6.10 -4.84 66.79
N LYS A 33 -5.61 -5.98 67.29
CA LYS A 33 -5.11 -7.09 66.47
C LYS A 33 -6.20 -7.71 65.61
N GLU A 34 -7.39 -7.98 66.16
CA GLU A 34 -8.54 -8.47 65.40
C GLU A 34 -8.98 -7.49 64.29
N LYS A 35 -8.90 -6.18 64.55
CA LYS A 35 -9.20 -5.16 63.54
C LYS A 35 -8.17 -5.19 62.40
N ILE A 36 -6.88 -5.24 62.73
CA ILE A 36 -5.79 -5.35 61.74
C ILE A 36 -5.94 -6.63 60.91
N GLU A 37 -6.31 -7.75 61.53
CA GLU A 37 -6.50 -9.02 60.82
C GLU A 37 -7.65 -8.93 59.79
N LYS A 38 -8.79 -8.34 60.18
CA LYS A 38 -9.91 -8.08 59.27
C LYS A 38 -9.54 -7.14 58.13
N GLU A 39 -8.82 -6.07 58.42
CA GLU A 39 -8.32 -5.13 57.41
C GLU A 39 -7.36 -5.85 56.43
N ASN A 40 -6.45 -6.68 56.93
CA ASN A 40 -5.53 -7.45 56.11
C ASN A 40 -6.24 -8.46 55.20
N GLU A 41 -7.29 -9.14 55.69
CA GLU A 41 -8.10 -10.03 54.86
C GLU A 41 -8.85 -9.27 53.76
N SER A 42 -9.41 -8.10 54.09
CA SER A 42 -10.06 -7.23 53.10
C SER A 42 -9.07 -6.81 52.02
N MET A 43 -7.88 -6.36 52.42
CA MET A 43 -6.83 -5.89 51.52
C MET A 43 -6.34 -7.01 50.59
N LYS A 44 -6.21 -8.25 51.10
CA LYS A 44 -5.87 -9.42 50.26
C LYS A 44 -6.93 -9.70 49.19
N LYS A 45 -8.22 -9.59 49.53
CA LYS A 45 -9.31 -9.78 48.57
C LYS A 45 -9.31 -8.69 47.50
N GLU A 46 -9.10 -7.43 47.88
CA GLU A 46 -8.97 -6.33 46.94
C GLU A 46 -7.79 -6.52 45.99
N LEU A 47 -6.62 -6.89 46.53
CA LEU A 47 -5.42 -7.16 45.74
C LEU A 47 -5.65 -8.28 44.71
N GLU A 48 -6.32 -9.36 45.09
CA GLU A 48 -6.63 -10.46 44.19
C GLU A 48 -7.65 -10.06 43.10
N ASN A 49 -8.64 -9.24 43.45
CA ASN A 49 -9.58 -8.69 42.47
C ASN A 49 -8.86 -7.79 41.45
N GLU A 50 -7.95 -6.93 41.92
CA GLU A 50 -7.16 -6.06 41.06
C GLU A 50 -6.23 -6.86 40.15
N ARG A 51 -5.62 -7.94 40.67
CA ARG A 51 -4.79 -8.87 39.88
C ARG A 51 -5.59 -9.51 38.75
N LYS A 52 -6.79 -10.04 39.05
CA LYS A 52 -7.68 -10.63 38.04
C LYS A 52 -8.13 -9.62 36.99
N ALA A 53 -8.41 -8.38 37.41
CA ALA A 53 -8.75 -7.30 36.50
C ALA A 53 -7.59 -6.97 35.55
N LYS A 54 -6.36 -6.86 36.06
CA LYS A 54 -5.15 -6.64 35.25
C LYS A 54 -4.93 -7.78 34.25
N GLU A 55 -5.03 -9.02 34.68
CA GLU A 55 -4.83 -10.19 33.82
C GLU A 55 -5.88 -10.24 32.69
N LYS A 56 -7.14 -9.84 32.97
CA LYS A 56 -8.18 -9.73 31.95
C LYS A 56 -7.84 -8.66 30.90
N VAL A 57 -7.42 -7.48 31.35
CA VAL A 57 -7.01 -6.37 30.47
C VAL A 57 -5.81 -6.77 29.61
N GLU A 58 -4.84 -7.47 30.18
CA GLU A 58 -3.65 -7.94 29.47
C GLU A 58 -4.00 -8.92 28.34
N LYS A 59 -4.88 -9.90 28.62
CA LYS A 59 -5.39 -10.83 27.60
C LYS A 59 -6.17 -10.11 26.50
N GLU A 60 -6.99 -9.13 26.86
CA GLU A 60 -7.75 -8.33 25.88
C GLU A 60 -6.82 -7.51 24.98
N ASN A 61 -5.77 -6.92 25.56
CA ASN A 61 -4.74 -6.20 24.81
C ASN A 61 -3.97 -7.12 23.86
N GLU A 62 -3.59 -8.33 24.29
CA GLU A 62 -2.92 -9.30 23.43
C GLU A 62 -3.77 -9.70 22.21
N ILE A 63 -5.07 -9.91 22.41
CA ILE A 63 -6.01 -10.20 21.32
C ILE A 63 -6.07 -9.02 20.35
N LYS A 64 -6.22 -7.80 20.88
CA LYS A 64 -6.31 -6.58 20.07
C LYS A 64 -5.05 -6.33 19.25
N ILE A 65 -3.88 -6.59 19.81
CA ILE A 65 -2.60 -6.50 19.09
C ILE A 65 -2.59 -7.47 17.90
N LYS A 66 -3.00 -8.72 18.10
CA LYS A 66 -3.05 -9.73 17.01
C LYS A 66 -4.03 -9.33 15.91
N GLU A 67 -5.20 -8.79 16.27
CA GLU A 67 -6.18 -8.28 15.31
C GLU A 67 -5.61 -7.13 14.48
N LEU A 68 -5.03 -6.12 15.13
CA LEU A 68 -4.39 -4.99 14.47
C LEU A 68 -3.24 -5.42 13.54
N GLU A 69 -2.48 -6.44 13.95
CA GLU A 69 -1.38 -6.97 13.13
C GLU A 69 -1.88 -7.67 11.86
N ASN A 70 -3.00 -8.40 11.96
CA ASN A 70 -3.66 -9.04 10.82
C ASN A 70 -4.27 -8.00 9.87
N GLU A 71 -4.92 -6.95 10.40
CA GLU A 71 -5.43 -5.83 9.61
C GLU A 71 -4.29 -5.11 8.87
N ARG A 72 -3.18 -4.83 9.56
CA ARG A 72 -1.99 -4.21 8.94
C ARG A 72 -1.47 -5.05 7.78
N LYS A 73 -1.27 -6.36 7.98
CA LYS A 73 -0.80 -7.28 6.92
C LYS A 73 -1.75 -7.30 5.71
N THR A 74 -3.06 -7.20 5.95
CA THR A 74 -4.06 -7.17 4.89
C THR A 74 -3.99 -5.85 4.12
N LYS A 75 -3.87 -4.73 4.81
CA LYS A 75 -3.70 -3.40 4.21
C LYS A 75 -2.43 -3.31 3.35
N GLU A 76 -1.30 -3.83 3.84
CA GLU A 76 -0.04 -3.87 3.08
C GLU A 76 -0.15 -4.68 1.79
N LYS A 77 -0.91 -5.79 1.79
CA LYS A 77 -1.16 -6.57 0.57
C LYS A 77 -1.98 -5.78 -0.44
N ILE A 78 -3.08 -5.15 0.00
CA ILE A 78 -3.94 -4.32 -0.84
C ILE A 78 -3.15 -3.14 -1.43
N GLU A 79 -2.29 -2.50 -0.64
CA GLU A 79 -1.48 -1.37 -1.10
C GLU A 79 -0.50 -1.79 -2.20
N LYS A 80 0.19 -2.92 -2.05
CA LYS A 80 1.06 -3.48 -3.09
C LYS A 80 0.32 -3.84 -4.37
N GLU A 81 -0.88 -4.43 -4.25
CA GLU A 81 -1.72 -4.77 -5.40
C GLU A 81 -2.20 -3.50 -6.14
N ASN A 82 -2.60 -2.47 -5.40
CA ASN A 82 -2.98 -1.17 -5.96
C ASN A 82 -1.81 -0.47 -6.67
N GLU A 83 -0.59 -0.56 -6.14
CA GLU A 83 0.60 -0.03 -6.80
C GLU A 83 0.91 -0.76 -8.11
N LEU A 84 0.78 -2.08 -8.13
CA LEU A 84 0.97 -2.89 -9.34
C LEU A 84 -0.06 -2.53 -10.41
N MET A 85 -1.34 -2.47 -10.04
CA MET A 85 -2.43 -2.12 -10.97
C MET A 85 -2.26 -0.72 -11.57
N LYS A 86 -1.78 0.26 -10.79
CA LYS A 86 -1.47 1.60 -11.31
C LYS A 86 -0.37 1.58 -12.38
N LYS A 87 0.68 0.78 -12.18
CA LYS A 87 1.78 0.65 -13.16
C LYS A 87 1.30 0.02 -14.46
N GLU A 88 0.54 -1.07 -14.37
CA GLU A 88 -0.03 -1.74 -15.55
C GLU A 88 -0.94 -0.81 -16.35
N LEU A 89 -1.80 -0.04 -15.66
CA LEU A 89 -2.66 0.95 -16.31
C LEU A 89 -1.87 2.05 -17.01
N GLU A 90 -0.77 2.51 -16.43
CA GLU A 90 0.10 3.52 -17.04
C GLU A 90 0.83 2.99 -18.27
N GLU A 91 1.28 1.74 -18.24
CA GLU A 91 1.88 1.05 -19.39
C GLU A 91 0.88 0.90 -20.54
N GLU A 92 -0.35 0.45 -20.25
CA GLU A 92 -1.41 0.31 -21.25
C GLU A 92 -1.76 1.66 -21.89
N LYS A 93 -1.83 2.74 -21.09
CA LYS A 93 -2.05 4.11 -21.60
C LYS A 93 -0.93 4.55 -22.53
N LYS A 94 0.33 4.37 -22.12
CA LYS A 94 1.50 4.70 -22.95
C LYS A 94 1.50 3.93 -24.27
N GLU A 95 1.08 2.66 -24.26
CA GLU A 95 0.98 1.87 -25.49
C GLU A 95 -0.13 2.39 -26.42
N LYS A 96 -1.31 2.73 -25.88
CA LYS A 96 -2.40 3.34 -26.65
C LYS A 96 -2.00 4.68 -27.25
N GLU A 97 -1.37 5.55 -26.47
CA GLU A 97 -0.87 6.85 -26.92
C GLU A 97 0.15 6.69 -28.05
N LYS A 98 1.11 5.77 -27.92
CA LYS A 98 2.09 5.47 -29.00
C LYS A 98 1.40 5.01 -30.28
N LYS A 99 0.42 4.11 -30.19
CA LYS A 99 -0.35 3.62 -31.34
C LYS A 99 -1.13 4.75 -32.02
N GLU A 100 -1.73 5.64 -31.22
CA GLU A 100 -2.47 6.79 -31.73
C GLU A 100 -1.54 7.84 -32.37
N GLU A 101 -0.39 8.12 -31.75
CA GLU A 101 0.64 9.00 -32.29
C GLU A 101 1.19 8.46 -33.62
N GLU A 102 1.43 7.15 -33.72
CA GLU A 102 1.85 6.51 -34.97
C GLU A 102 0.79 6.64 -36.06
N LYS A 103 -0.50 6.42 -35.70
CA LYS A 103 -1.63 6.60 -36.62
C LYS A 103 -1.75 8.04 -37.10
N LEU A 104 -1.55 9.01 -36.21
CA LEU A 104 -1.58 10.43 -36.54
C LEU A 104 -0.39 10.83 -37.42
N LYS A 105 0.82 10.34 -37.13
CA LYS A 105 2.01 10.51 -37.97
C LYS A 105 1.79 10.00 -39.39
N LYS A 106 1.20 8.80 -39.54
CA LYS A 106 0.83 8.24 -40.85
C LYS A 106 -0.14 9.17 -41.60
N LYS A 107 -1.21 9.61 -40.93
CA LYS A 107 -2.23 10.49 -41.50
C LYS A 107 -1.66 11.86 -41.90
N ASN A 108 -0.88 12.50 -41.03
CA ASN A 108 -0.32 13.83 -41.26
C ASN A 108 0.70 13.82 -42.39
N TYR A 109 1.60 12.83 -42.45
CA TYR A 109 2.57 12.73 -43.55
C TYR A 109 1.88 12.60 -44.91
N ILE A 110 0.81 11.81 -44.99
CA ILE A 110 -0.02 11.74 -46.20
C ILE A 110 -0.61 13.12 -46.49
N ILE A 111 -1.28 13.76 -45.53
CA ILE A 111 -1.91 15.08 -45.72
C ILE A 111 -0.91 16.17 -46.16
N GLU A 112 0.26 16.27 -45.51
CA GLU A 112 1.32 17.24 -45.84
C GLU A 112 1.82 17.06 -47.27
N LYS A 113 2.05 15.82 -47.69
CA LYS A 113 2.49 15.54 -49.06
C LYS A 113 1.39 15.90 -50.05
N TYR A 114 0.11 15.62 -49.74
CA TYR A 114 -1.05 15.94 -50.56
C TYR A 114 -1.29 17.45 -50.74
N ASN A 115 -1.01 18.26 -49.71
CA ASN A 115 -1.25 19.71 -49.76
C ASN A 115 -0.15 20.49 -50.48
N ASN A 116 1.09 19.99 -50.54
CA ASN A 116 2.23 20.70 -51.13
C ASN A 116 2.34 20.64 -52.65
N LYS A 117 1.48 19.90 -53.34
CA LYS A 117 1.42 19.90 -54.81
C LYS A 117 -0.04 19.80 -55.23
N ARG A 118 -0.58 20.86 -55.83
CA ARG A 118 -2.00 21.07 -56.18
C ARG A 118 -2.64 20.04 -57.14
N ASP A 119 -2.03 18.87 -57.43
CA ASP A 119 -2.56 17.94 -58.44
C ASP A 119 -2.06 16.47 -58.34
N ILE A 120 -1.95 15.89 -57.13
CA ILE A 120 -1.03 14.74 -56.89
C ILE A 120 -1.60 13.44 -56.35
N ASN A 121 -2.92 13.29 -56.25
CA ASN A 121 -3.47 12.00 -55.83
C ASN A 121 -2.89 10.87 -56.72
N GLU A 122 -2.68 11.15 -58.01
CA GLU A 122 -2.24 10.17 -59.03
C GLU A 122 -0.72 9.99 -59.18
N THR A 123 0.12 10.85 -58.57
CA THR A 123 1.53 10.99 -59.03
C THR A 123 2.60 10.95 -57.93
N LEU A 124 2.25 10.89 -56.64
CA LEU A 124 3.27 10.98 -55.58
C LEU A 124 4.20 9.74 -55.54
N LEU A 125 3.66 8.53 -55.39
CA LEU A 125 4.47 7.30 -55.32
C LEU A 125 5.26 7.07 -56.61
N THR A 126 4.62 7.27 -57.76
CA THR A 126 5.23 7.14 -59.08
C THR A 126 6.30 8.21 -59.33
N SER A 127 6.15 9.43 -58.80
CA SER A 127 7.19 10.48 -58.86
C SER A 127 8.41 10.15 -58.01
N GLU A 128 8.24 9.58 -56.82
CA GLU A 128 9.38 9.12 -56.00
C GLU A 128 10.09 7.93 -56.65
N CYS A 129 9.34 7.01 -57.29
CA CYS A 129 9.92 5.95 -58.11
C CYS A 129 10.70 6.51 -59.32
N LYS A 130 10.20 7.57 -59.97
CA LYS A 130 10.91 8.25 -61.07
C LYS A 130 12.22 8.88 -60.59
N GLN A 131 12.23 9.44 -59.38
CA GLN A 131 13.42 10.02 -58.73
C GLN A 131 14.41 8.96 -58.19
N GLY A 132 13.97 7.70 -58.04
CA GLY A 132 14.78 6.63 -57.47
C GLY A 132 14.95 6.70 -55.95
N ASN A 133 14.11 7.45 -55.25
CA ASN A 133 14.17 7.63 -53.80
C ASN A 133 13.55 6.44 -53.06
N ILE A 134 14.32 5.36 -52.91
CA ILE A 134 13.87 4.08 -52.38
C ILE A 134 13.36 4.22 -50.93
N GLU A 135 14.02 5.00 -50.09
CA GLU A 135 13.65 5.22 -48.69
C GLU A 135 12.28 5.88 -48.56
N GLU A 136 12.01 6.89 -49.38
CA GLU A 136 10.70 7.56 -49.40
C GLU A 136 9.62 6.65 -49.99
N VAL A 137 9.94 5.86 -51.04
CA VAL A 137 9.02 4.84 -51.57
C VAL A 137 8.65 3.80 -50.51
N LYS A 138 9.64 3.29 -49.76
CA LYS A 138 9.42 2.38 -48.62
C LYS A 138 8.49 3.00 -47.58
N LYS A 139 8.70 4.28 -47.24
CA LYS A 139 7.90 5.02 -46.26
C LYS A 139 6.45 5.23 -46.71
N LEU A 140 6.25 5.64 -47.97
CA LEU A 140 4.93 5.85 -48.57
C LEU A 140 4.11 4.55 -48.61
N ILE A 141 4.73 3.43 -49.00
CA ILE A 141 4.08 2.11 -49.02
C ILE A 141 3.73 1.65 -47.60
N ARG A 142 4.66 1.80 -46.63
CA ARG A 142 4.39 1.50 -45.21
C ARG A 142 3.23 2.31 -44.63
N TYR A 143 2.96 3.49 -45.17
CA TYR A 143 1.86 4.35 -44.72
C TYR A 143 0.54 4.07 -45.48
N GLY A 144 0.51 3.07 -46.36
CA GLY A 144 -0.71 2.55 -46.98
C GLY A 144 -1.00 3.12 -48.37
N MET A 145 -0.01 3.74 -49.04
CA MET A 145 -0.19 4.11 -50.45
C MET A 145 -0.33 2.87 -51.33
N ASN A 146 -1.26 2.92 -52.27
CA ASN A 146 -1.51 1.81 -53.19
C ASN A 146 -0.34 1.64 -54.18
N ILE A 147 0.43 0.57 -53.98
CA ILE A 147 1.59 0.17 -54.80
C ILE A 147 1.25 -0.11 -56.26
N ASN A 148 -0.01 -0.43 -56.58
CA ASN A 148 -0.47 -0.76 -57.92
C ASN A 148 -1.21 0.40 -58.60
N ARG A 149 -1.30 1.55 -57.94
CA ARG A 149 -1.99 2.72 -58.50
C ARG A 149 -1.23 3.24 -59.71
N LYS A 150 -1.93 3.37 -60.83
CA LYS A 150 -1.39 3.94 -62.07
C LYS A 150 -1.36 5.47 -61.99
N ASN A 151 -0.35 6.09 -62.61
CA ASN A 151 -0.31 7.54 -62.83
C ASN A 151 -1.18 7.95 -64.03
N LYS A 152 -1.18 9.26 -64.37
CA LYS A 152 -1.89 9.82 -65.55
C LYS A 152 -1.49 9.16 -66.87
N ASP A 153 -0.26 8.66 -66.97
CA ASP A 153 0.28 7.96 -68.15
C ASP A 153 -0.09 6.46 -68.16
N GLY A 154 -0.79 5.96 -67.15
CA GLY A 154 -1.12 4.55 -66.99
C GLY A 154 0.01 3.69 -66.39
N ASP A 155 1.14 4.28 -66.04
CA ASP A 155 2.30 3.59 -65.48
C ASP A 155 2.10 3.28 -63.99
N THR A 156 2.43 2.05 -63.58
CA THR A 156 2.54 1.67 -62.17
C THR A 156 3.94 2.02 -61.62
N PRO A 157 4.09 2.11 -60.28
CA PRO A 157 5.41 2.22 -59.63
C PRO A 157 6.43 1.18 -60.13
N LEU A 158 5.98 -0.06 -60.36
CA LEU A 158 6.83 -1.13 -60.92
C LEU A 158 7.28 -0.84 -62.35
N LEU A 159 6.37 -0.38 -63.22
CA LEU A 159 6.72 -0.01 -64.60
C LEU A 159 7.77 1.10 -64.63
N ILE A 160 7.65 2.08 -63.73
CA ILE A 160 8.63 3.16 -63.60
C ILE A 160 9.98 2.64 -63.12
N ALA A 161 9.98 1.76 -62.11
CA ALA A 161 11.21 1.15 -61.61
C ALA A 161 11.94 0.36 -62.72
N CYS A 162 11.19 -0.37 -63.57
CA CYS A 162 11.70 -1.06 -64.74
C CYS A 162 12.25 -0.10 -65.80
N LYS A 163 11.52 0.97 -66.15
CA LYS A 163 11.98 1.99 -67.12
C LYS A 163 13.27 2.66 -66.66
N ASN A 164 13.43 2.87 -65.37
CA ASN A 164 14.62 3.48 -64.77
C ASN A 164 15.76 2.47 -64.51
N GLY A 165 15.54 1.17 -64.71
CA GLY A 165 16.54 0.13 -64.39
C GLY A 165 16.90 0.02 -62.91
N ASN A 166 16.05 0.53 -62.00
CA ASN A 166 16.35 0.52 -60.56
C ASN A 166 16.05 -0.85 -59.96
N ILE A 167 17.04 -1.76 -60.02
CA ILE A 167 16.93 -3.15 -59.56
C ILE A 167 16.55 -3.25 -58.08
N GLU A 168 17.06 -2.36 -57.23
CA GLU A 168 16.75 -2.38 -55.80
C GLU A 168 15.28 -2.01 -55.55
N LEU A 169 14.77 -0.99 -56.24
CA LEU A 169 13.37 -0.62 -56.18
C LEU A 169 12.45 -1.71 -56.73
N ILE A 170 12.84 -2.36 -57.83
CA ILE A 170 12.09 -3.51 -58.40
C ILE A 170 12.00 -4.64 -57.39
N LYS A 171 13.13 -5.00 -56.74
CA LYS A 171 13.15 -6.03 -55.71
C LYS A 171 12.21 -5.69 -54.56
N TYR A 172 12.21 -4.44 -54.10
CA TYR A 172 11.35 -4.00 -53.01
C TYR A 172 9.86 -3.97 -53.39
N LEU A 173 9.52 -3.59 -54.62
CA LEU A 173 8.12 -3.56 -55.07
C LEU A 173 7.55 -4.96 -55.35
N LEU A 174 8.41 -5.97 -55.54
CA LEU A 174 8.04 -7.37 -55.77
C LEU A 174 8.11 -8.25 -54.51
N SER A 175 8.71 -7.77 -53.42
CA SER A 175 8.82 -8.49 -52.13
C SER A 175 7.52 -8.45 -51.35
#